data_AF-A0A913ZX81-F1
#
_entry.id   AF-A0A913ZX81-F1
#
_cell.length_a   1.000
_cell.length_b   1.000
_cell.length_c   1.000
_cell.angle_alpha   90.00
_cell.angle_beta   90.00
_cell.angle_gamma   90.00
#
_symmetry.space_group_name_H-M   'P 1'
#
loop_
_entity.id
_entity.type
_entity.pdbx_description
1 polymer ?
#
loop_
_entity_poly.entity_id
_entity_poly.type
_entity_poly.pdbx_seq_one_letter_code
_entity_poly.pdbx_strand_id
1 'polypeptide(L)'
;MSGNSVVMERLEQRAQQADQIIARLKSQLNELKKAAVSNNGGKEASLQAENTELQAEVQRALKRLVALETSHGVIQIPLPRPFSSQANGEMQESEVKVQMSDPVLKSKDAADQAKPAPKTAKTDKKEKKEKKEKADVQRAATDEPSITQVDLRIGRIIDVKKHPDADTLYLEQVDLGEADPRTVVSGLVKHVTLEEMQDRLVIMCCNLKPAKMRGVLSQAMVMCAATDDKVEILIPPKGVVPGDRVSCQGYPLADNFPPQMNPKKKIFEQVKPHLRTDANKVACYKGSPLEVEGKGVCVAPTLSKAEVR
;
A
#
# COMPACT_ATOMS: atom_id res chain seq x y z
N MET A 1 -54.10 39.18 -4.78
CA MET A 1 -53.77 37.94 -5.50
C MET A 1 -52.62 38.08 -6.52
N SER A 2 -52.11 39.29 -6.82
CA SER A 2 -51.07 39.49 -7.86
C SER A 2 -49.61 39.18 -7.43
N GLY A 3 -49.28 39.35 -6.14
CA GLY A 3 -47.89 39.19 -5.65
C GLY A 3 -47.31 37.77 -5.71
N ASN A 4 -48.13 36.72 -5.54
CA ASN A 4 -47.66 35.33 -5.61
C ASN A 4 -47.31 34.88 -7.03
N SER A 5 -47.94 35.47 -8.05
CA SER A 5 -47.68 35.13 -9.46
C SER A 5 -46.27 35.54 -9.88
N VAL A 6 -45.85 36.76 -9.49
CA VAL A 6 -44.53 37.31 -9.84
C VAL A 6 -43.40 36.55 -9.14
N VAL A 7 -43.65 36.05 -7.92
CA VAL A 7 -42.67 35.23 -7.17
C VAL A 7 -42.51 33.85 -7.81
N MET A 8 -43.60 33.22 -8.23
CA MET A 8 -43.55 31.92 -8.94
C MET A 8 -42.84 32.04 -10.28
N GLU A 9 -43.13 33.08 -11.07
CA GLU A 9 -42.49 33.31 -12.37
C GLU A 9 -40.97 33.53 -12.24
N ARG A 10 -40.53 34.24 -11.19
CA ARG A 10 -39.10 34.41 -10.89
C ARG A 10 -38.43 33.10 -10.43
N LEU A 11 -39.15 32.23 -9.72
CA LEU A 11 -38.65 30.91 -9.32
C LEU A 11 -38.53 29.98 -10.53
N GLU A 12 -39.52 29.98 -11.43
CA GLU A 12 -39.51 29.20 -12.67
C GLU A 12 -38.38 29.66 -13.61
N GLN A 13 -38.17 30.96 -13.77
CA GLN A 13 -37.03 31.47 -14.55
C GLN A 13 -35.68 31.03 -13.97
N ARG A 14 -35.53 31.06 -12.64
CA ARG A 14 -34.29 30.59 -11.98
C ARG A 14 -34.09 29.08 -12.13
N ALA A 15 -35.16 28.30 -12.06
CA ALA A 15 -35.11 26.85 -12.30
C ALA A 15 -34.68 26.55 -13.75
N GLN A 16 -35.28 27.23 -14.73
CA GLN A 16 -34.89 27.10 -16.14
C GLN A 16 -33.44 27.52 -16.40
N GLN A 17 -32.99 28.61 -15.77
CA GLN A 17 -31.59 29.03 -15.85
C GLN A 17 -30.65 28.00 -15.22
N ALA A 18 -31.01 27.41 -14.08
CA ALA A 18 -30.23 26.35 -13.45
C ALA A 18 -30.14 25.11 -14.35
N ASP A 19 -31.24 24.69 -14.98
CA ASP A 19 -31.27 23.56 -15.90
C ASP A 19 -30.42 23.80 -17.16
N GLN A 20 -30.45 25.03 -17.71
CA GLN A 20 -29.59 25.41 -18.83
C GLN A 20 -28.10 25.38 -18.46
N ILE A 21 -27.74 25.84 -17.26
CA ILE A 21 -26.37 25.78 -16.75
C ILE A 21 -25.92 24.32 -16.56
N ILE A 22 -26.78 23.48 -15.97
CA ILE A 22 -26.50 22.05 -15.77
C ILE A 22 -26.30 21.35 -17.12
N ALA A 23 -27.14 21.64 -18.11
CA ALA A 23 -27.03 21.06 -19.45
C ALA A 23 -25.70 21.46 -20.12
N ARG A 24 -25.32 22.74 -20.01
CA ARG A 24 -24.06 23.25 -20.56
C ARG A 24 -22.85 22.59 -19.89
N LEU A 25 -22.84 22.51 -18.55
CA LEU A 25 -21.76 21.86 -17.80
C LEU A 25 -21.64 20.37 -18.13
N LYS A 26 -22.77 19.66 -18.29
CA LYS A 26 -22.77 18.26 -18.74
C LYS A 26 -22.17 18.09 -20.14
N SER A 27 -22.48 19.01 -21.05
CA SER A 27 -21.89 19.00 -22.40
C SER A 27 -20.38 19.20 -22.36
N GLN A 28 -19.91 20.19 -21.59
CA GLN A 28 -18.47 20.46 -21.43
C GLN A 28 -17.74 19.29 -20.77
N LEU A 29 -18.35 18.63 -19.79
CA LEU A 29 -17.77 17.46 -19.12
C LEU A 29 -17.66 16.26 -20.07
N ASN A 30 -18.64 16.06 -20.95
CA ASN A 30 -18.59 15.03 -21.99
C ASN A 30 -17.51 15.30 -23.05
N GLU A 31 -17.32 16.56 -23.45
CA GLU A 31 -16.24 16.95 -24.37
C GLU A 31 -14.85 16.73 -23.74
N LEU A 32 -14.66 17.15 -22.49
CA LEU A 32 -13.42 16.91 -21.75
C LEU A 32 -13.15 15.42 -21.57
N LYS A 33 -14.18 14.61 -21.27
CA LYS A 33 -14.06 13.16 -21.16
C LYS A 33 -13.66 12.52 -22.49
N LYS A 34 -14.24 12.95 -23.61
CA LYS A 34 -13.84 12.48 -24.94
C LYS A 34 -12.42 12.88 -25.30
N ALA A 35 -12.01 14.12 -25.01
CA ALA A 35 -10.65 14.59 -25.25
C ALA A 35 -9.61 13.81 -24.42
N ALA A 36 -9.91 13.50 -23.15
CA ALA A 36 -9.06 12.67 -22.31
C ALA A 36 -8.94 11.24 -22.83
N VAL A 37 -10.05 10.63 -23.27
CA VAL A 37 -10.05 9.28 -23.86
C VAL A 37 -9.27 9.25 -25.18
N SER A 38 -9.40 10.27 -26.04
CA SER A 38 -8.62 10.33 -27.29
C SER A 38 -7.12 10.54 -27.05
N ASN A 39 -6.74 11.38 -26.07
CA ASN A 39 -5.34 11.60 -25.72
C ASN A 39 -4.69 10.36 -25.08
N ASN A 40 -5.43 9.60 -24.28
CA ASN A 40 -4.94 8.34 -23.72
C ASN A 40 -5.01 7.18 -24.72
N GLY A 41 -6.01 7.14 -25.60
CA GLY A 41 -6.19 6.08 -26.59
C GLY A 41 -5.07 6.02 -27.63
N GLY A 42 -4.48 7.16 -28.01
CA GLY A 42 -3.31 7.17 -28.89
C GLY A 42 -2.07 6.55 -28.23
N LYS A 43 -1.83 6.82 -26.94
CA LYS A 43 -0.75 6.21 -26.17
C LYS A 43 -1.02 4.72 -25.92
N GLU A 44 -2.26 4.36 -25.62
CA GLU A 44 -2.67 2.99 -25.38
C GLU A 44 -2.52 2.12 -26.64
N ALA A 45 -2.92 2.62 -27.82
CA ALA A 45 -2.71 1.94 -29.08
C ALA A 45 -1.21 1.76 -29.42
N SER A 46 -0.39 2.79 -29.14
CA SER A 46 1.07 2.69 -29.32
C SER A 46 1.70 1.65 -28.39
N LEU A 47 1.31 1.63 -27.12
CA LEU A 47 1.79 0.66 -26.13
C LEU A 47 1.31 -0.76 -26.44
N GLN A 48 0.10 -0.92 -26.96
CA GLN A 48 -0.42 -2.21 -27.42
C GLN A 48 0.36 -2.72 -28.64
N ALA A 49 0.63 -1.85 -29.62
CA ALA A 49 1.44 -2.22 -30.78
C ALA A 49 2.86 -2.66 -30.35
N GLU A 50 3.53 -1.88 -29.49
CA GLU A 50 4.85 -2.23 -28.97
C GLU A 50 4.83 -3.54 -28.17
N ASN A 51 3.83 -3.76 -27.32
CA ASN A 51 3.68 -5.02 -26.59
C ASN A 51 3.49 -6.23 -27.54
N THR A 52 2.73 -6.08 -28.63
CA THR A 52 2.56 -7.17 -29.61
C THR A 52 3.87 -7.48 -30.34
N GLU A 53 4.66 -6.45 -30.65
CA GLU A 53 5.97 -6.61 -31.28
C GLU A 53 6.97 -7.29 -30.35
N LEU A 54 7.06 -6.85 -29.10
CA LEU A 54 7.88 -7.46 -28.06
C LEU A 54 7.48 -8.91 -27.81
N GLN A 55 6.18 -9.22 -27.77
CA GLN A 55 5.70 -10.60 -27.66
C GLN A 55 6.14 -11.46 -28.85
N ALA A 56 6.09 -10.92 -30.07
CA ALA A 56 6.55 -11.62 -31.27
C ALA A 56 8.08 -11.82 -31.27
N GLU A 57 8.84 -10.88 -30.72
CA GLU A 57 10.30 -11.01 -30.54
C GLU A 57 10.64 -12.07 -29.49
N VAL A 58 9.96 -12.07 -28.35
CA VAL A 58 10.09 -13.12 -27.32
C VAL A 58 9.78 -14.50 -27.92
N GLN A 59 8.71 -14.63 -28.70
CA GLN A 59 8.39 -15.90 -29.36
C GLN A 59 9.46 -16.33 -30.37
N ARG A 60 10.06 -15.39 -31.11
CA ARG A 60 11.18 -15.68 -32.02
C ARG A 60 12.42 -16.13 -31.25
N ALA A 61 12.75 -15.45 -30.16
CA ALA A 61 13.87 -15.80 -29.29
C ALA A 61 13.66 -17.19 -28.66
N LEU A 62 12.45 -17.50 -28.18
CA LEU A 62 12.08 -18.81 -27.65
C LEU A 62 12.24 -19.90 -28.72
N LYS A 63 11.71 -19.71 -29.93
CA LYS A 63 11.86 -20.68 -31.03
C LYS A 63 13.33 -20.92 -31.38
N ARG A 64 14.15 -19.86 -31.39
CA ARG A 64 15.58 -19.95 -31.65
C ARG A 64 16.31 -20.73 -30.55
N LEU A 65 15.98 -20.46 -29.29
CA LEU A 65 16.53 -21.18 -28.14
C LEU A 65 16.16 -22.67 -28.20
N VAL A 66 14.88 -22.97 -28.41
CA VAL A 66 14.36 -24.33 -28.58
C VAL A 66 15.09 -25.10 -29.68
N ALA A 67 15.31 -24.46 -30.84
CA ALA A 67 16.02 -25.07 -31.95
C ALA A 67 17.49 -25.38 -31.60
N LEU A 68 18.17 -24.47 -30.90
CA LEU A 68 19.55 -24.68 -30.45
C LEU A 68 19.63 -25.79 -29.39
N GLU A 69 18.72 -25.79 -28.41
CA GLU A 69 18.64 -26.82 -27.37
C GLU A 69 18.38 -28.21 -27.96
N THR A 70 17.45 -28.31 -28.92
CA THR A 70 17.16 -29.56 -29.63
C THR A 70 18.38 -30.03 -30.43
N SER A 71 19.10 -29.12 -31.08
CA SER A 71 20.32 -29.44 -31.82
C SER A 71 21.47 -29.92 -30.91
N HIS A 72 21.46 -29.52 -29.64
CA HIS A 72 22.43 -29.95 -28.63
C HIS A 72 21.96 -31.17 -27.83
N GLY A 73 20.86 -31.82 -28.23
CA GLY A 73 20.38 -33.07 -27.64
C GLY A 73 19.55 -32.90 -26.35
N VAL A 74 19.08 -31.69 -26.05
CA VAL A 74 18.21 -31.41 -24.90
C VAL A 74 16.75 -31.75 -25.28
N ILE A 75 16.13 -32.65 -24.52
CA ILE A 75 14.73 -33.05 -24.72
C ILE A 75 13.82 -31.94 -24.19
N GLN A 76 12.92 -31.45 -25.05
CA GLN A 76 11.92 -30.48 -24.65
C GLN A 76 10.74 -31.16 -23.92
N ILE A 77 10.51 -30.75 -22.67
CA ILE A 77 9.33 -31.15 -21.90
C ILE A 77 8.25 -30.09 -22.11
N PRO A 78 7.07 -30.44 -22.66
CA PRO A 78 5.98 -29.48 -22.83
C PRO A 78 5.49 -29.02 -21.45
N LEU A 79 5.61 -27.72 -21.18
CA LEU A 79 5.06 -27.11 -19.98
C LEU A 79 3.53 -27.07 -20.07
N PRO A 80 2.79 -27.40 -18.99
CA PRO A 80 1.36 -27.17 -18.91
C PRO A 80 1.08 -25.68 -19.10
N ARG A 81 0.20 -25.34 -20.05
CA ARG A 81 -0.22 -23.95 -20.25
C ARG A 81 -0.92 -23.46 -18.98
N PRO A 82 -0.56 -22.30 -18.41
CA PRO A 82 -1.41 -21.67 -17.40
C PRO A 82 -2.76 -21.34 -18.04
N PHE A 83 -3.80 -21.73 -17.32
CA PHE A 83 -5.21 -21.58 -17.66
C PHE A 83 -5.51 -20.12 -18.05
N SER A 84 -5.67 -19.82 -19.34
CA SER A 84 -6.18 -18.53 -19.80
C SER A 84 -7.70 -18.57 -19.70
N SER A 85 -8.26 -17.99 -18.63
CA SER A 85 -9.69 -17.89 -18.43
C SER A 85 -10.27 -16.72 -19.24
N GLN A 86 -10.71 -16.96 -20.48
CA GLN A 86 -11.83 -16.22 -21.07
C GLN A 86 -12.63 -17.10 -22.05
N ALA A 87 -13.96 -17.04 -21.87
CA ALA A 87 -15.05 -17.47 -22.74
C ALA A 87 -15.58 -18.92 -22.61
N ASN A 88 -16.72 -19.01 -21.90
CA ASN A 88 -17.92 -19.81 -22.16
C ASN A 88 -17.80 -21.22 -22.76
N GLY A 89 -18.36 -22.19 -22.02
CA GLY A 89 -19.13 -23.30 -22.60
C GLY A 89 -18.50 -24.68 -22.44
N GLU A 90 -19.20 -25.49 -21.65
CA GLU A 90 -19.21 -26.97 -21.64
C GLU A 90 -18.14 -27.70 -20.80
N MET A 91 -18.69 -28.41 -19.82
CA MET A 91 -18.04 -29.33 -18.89
C MET A 91 -17.67 -30.61 -19.65
N GLN A 92 -16.44 -31.09 -19.50
CA GLN A 92 -16.18 -32.53 -19.42
C GLN A 92 -15.11 -32.81 -18.37
N GLU A 93 -15.57 -33.45 -17.32
CA GLU A 93 -14.80 -34.06 -16.25
C GLU A 93 -14.32 -35.44 -16.73
N SER A 94 -13.03 -35.72 -16.55
CA SER A 94 -12.55 -37.10 -16.55
C SER A 94 -11.36 -37.23 -15.61
N GLU A 95 -11.69 -37.58 -14.36
CA GLU A 95 -10.94 -38.47 -13.48
C GLU A 95 -10.33 -39.67 -14.27
N VAL A 96 -9.26 -40.40 -13.95
CA VAL A 96 -8.37 -40.61 -12.79
C VAL A 96 -7.35 -41.66 -13.28
N LYS A 97 -6.07 -41.65 -12.84
CA LYS A 97 -5.45 -42.78 -12.11
C LYS A 97 -4.00 -42.53 -11.67
N VAL A 98 -3.86 -42.48 -10.35
CA VAL A 98 -2.65 -42.63 -9.54
C VAL A 98 -2.00 -43.99 -9.80
N GLN A 99 -0.67 -44.05 -9.80
CA GLN A 99 0.04 -45.20 -9.25
C GLN A 99 1.32 -44.76 -8.52
N MET A 100 1.26 -44.86 -7.20
CA MET A 100 2.40 -44.83 -6.29
C MET A 100 3.24 -46.09 -6.46
N SER A 101 4.55 -45.96 -6.29
CA SER A 101 5.35 -47.02 -5.64
C SER A 101 6.62 -46.40 -5.04
N ASP A 102 6.58 -46.22 -3.73
CA ASP A 102 7.73 -46.48 -2.84
C ASP A 102 7.69 -48.00 -2.55
N PRO A 103 8.82 -48.70 -2.24
CA PRO A 103 9.30 -48.61 -0.86
C PRO A 103 10.79 -48.94 -0.56
N VAL A 104 11.17 -48.59 0.68
CA VAL A 104 12.05 -49.30 1.63
C VAL A 104 13.43 -48.69 1.98
N LEU A 105 13.45 -48.15 3.21
CA LEU A 105 14.38 -48.31 4.34
C LEU A 105 15.90 -48.46 4.11
N LYS A 106 16.67 -47.68 4.89
CA LYS A 106 17.53 -48.22 5.97
C LYS A 106 17.97 -47.17 7.01
N SER A 107 17.95 -47.64 8.25
CA SER A 107 18.26 -47.03 9.54
C SER A 107 19.74 -47.08 9.92
N LYS A 108 20.12 -46.26 10.93
CA LYS A 108 21.06 -46.47 12.07
C LYS A 108 21.08 -45.16 12.89
N ASP A 109 20.54 -45.09 14.12
CA ASP A 109 21.10 -45.47 15.46
C ASP A 109 22.41 -44.75 15.82
N ALA A 110 22.69 -44.19 17.02
CA ALA A 110 21.99 -43.99 18.29
C ALA A 110 22.87 -43.12 19.26
N ALA A 111 22.25 -42.58 20.35
CA ALA A 111 22.80 -42.12 21.66
C ALA A 111 23.65 -40.82 21.72
N ASP A 112 23.61 -39.94 22.75
CA ASP A 112 23.34 -40.12 24.19
C ASP A 112 23.05 -38.79 24.96
N GLN A 113 22.20 -38.86 26.00
CA GLN A 113 22.10 -38.15 27.33
C GLN A 113 22.60 -36.69 27.56
N ALA A 114 22.11 -35.85 28.51
CA ALA A 114 21.07 -35.84 29.54
C ALA A 114 20.90 -34.39 30.09
N LYS A 115 19.73 -34.11 30.68
CA LYS A 115 19.37 -32.93 31.52
C LYS A 115 20.10 -32.99 32.90
N PRO A 116 20.23 -31.91 33.71
CA PRO A 116 19.07 -31.27 34.36
C PRO A 116 19.18 -29.77 34.79
N ALA A 117 18.04 -29.14 35.07
CA ALA A 117 17.85 -27.96 35.95
C ALA A 117 17.65 -28.47 37.42
N PRO A 118 17.48 -27.70 38.54
CA PRO A 118 16.74 -26.42 38.64
C PRO A 118 16.98 -25.46 39.87
N LYS A 119 16.22 -24.33 39.92
CA LYS A 119 15.64 -23.62 41.10
C LYS A 119 16.61 -22.85 42.06
N THR A 120 16.29 -21.73 42.74
CA THR A 120 15.02 -21.17 43.28
C THR A 120 15.19 -19.74 43.87
N ALA A 121 14.09 -18.95 43.89
CA ALA A 121 13.55 -18.10 44.98
C ALA A 121 14.27 -16.76 45.37
N LYS A 122 13.61 -15.65 45.79
CA LYS A 122 12.21 -15.23 46.04
C LYS A 122 12.17 -13.75 46.54
N THR A 123 11.04 -13.04 46.30
CA THR A 123 10.32 -12.03 47.14
C THR A 123 10.99 -10.66 47.48
N ASP A 124 10.32 -9.50 47.59
CA ASP A 124 8.92 -9.16 47.95
C ASP A 124 8.55 -7.67 47.63
N LYS A 125 7.25 -7.41 47.33
CA LYS A 125 6.31 -6.32 47.77
C LYS A 125 6.74 -4.82 47.78
N LYS A 126 5.90 -3.79 47.46
CA LYS A 126 4.47 -3.54 47.75
C LYS A 126 3.95 -2.21 47.11
N GLU A 127 2.76 -2.24 46.48
CA GLU A 127 1.59 -1.30 46.42
C GLU A 127 1.76 0.25 46.50
N LYS A 128 0.89 1.15 46.02
CA LYS A 128 -0.35 1.23 45.21
C LYS A 128 -0.83 2.69 45.39
N LYS A 129 -1.20 3.43 44.34
CA LYS A 129 -2.36 4.36 44.40
C LYS A 129 -2.85 4.81 43.01
N GLU A 130 -4.10 4.48 42.76
CA GLU A 130 -5.06 5.06 41.80
C GLU A 130 -5.13 6.60 41.99
N LYS A 131 -5.58 7.45 41.05
CA LYS A 131 -6.88 7.41 40.34
C LYS A 131 -6.98 8.65 39.40
N LYS A 132 -7.65 8.46 38.26
CA LYS A 132 -8.50 9.40 37.47
C LYS A 132 -7.98 10.81 37.11
N GLU A 133 -8.00 11.09 35.80
CA GLU A 133 -8.78 12.16 35.14
C GLU A 133 -8.69 11.90 33.62
N LYS A 134 -9.73 11.35 32.96
CA LYS A 134 -10.79 12.07 32.24
C LYS A 134 -10.42 13.47 31.74
N ALA A 135 -10.34 13.55 30.41
CA ALA A 135 -10.67 14.70 29.58
C ALA A 135 -9.88 16.00 29.80
N ASP A 136 -8.91 16.22 28.91
CA ASP A 136 -8.54 17.55 28.43
C ASP A 136 -8.45 17.43 26.90
N VAL A 137 -9.58 17.65 26.20
CA VAL A 137 -9.98 18.95 25.62
C VAL A 137 -9.04 19.33 24.49
N GLN A 138 -9.67 19.56 23.32
CA GLN A 138 -9.22 20.43 22.24
C GLN A 138 -7.82 20.98 22.45
N ARG A 139 -6.81 20.25 21.97
CA ARG A 139 -5.52 20.89 21.71
C ARG A 139 -5.75 21.84 20.56
N ALA A 140 -6.00 23.10 20.93
CA ALA A 140 -5.76 24.24 20.09
C ALA A 140 -4.44 24.00 19.36
N ALA A 141 -4.44 24.28 18.06
CA ALA A 141 -3.28 24.21 17.17
C ALA A 141 -2.13 25.04 17.77
N THR A 142 -1.38 24.41 18.66
CA THR A 142 -0.10 24.88 19.13
C THR A 142 0.83 24.63 17.96
N ASP A 143 1.64 25.62 17.62
CA ASP A 143 2.64 25.59 16.55
C ASP A 143 3.76 24.55 16.81
N GLU A 144 3.55 23.64 17.77
CA GLU A 144 4.39 22.49 18.05
C GLU A 144 4.26 21.45 16.93
N PRO A 145 5.39 20.87 16.50
CA PRO A 145 5.40 19.80 15.51
C PRO A 145 4.61 18.61 16.05
N SER A 146 3.54 18.28 15.35
CA SER A 146 2.61 17.22 15.73
C SER A 146 2.22 16.39 14.52
N ILE A 147 1.63 15.22 14.77
CA ILE A 147 1.21 14.27 13.73
C ILE A 147 0.23 14.90 12.73
N THR A 148 -0.50 15.96 13.11
CA THR A 148 -1.41 16.70 12.23
C THR A 148 -0.71 17.42 11.08
N GLN A 149 0.60 17.65 11.19
CA GLN A 149 1.42 18.24 10.13
C GLN A 149 2.03 17.19 9.20
N VAL A 150 1.84 15.90 9.49
CA VAL A 150 2.34 14.78 8.67
C VAL A 150 1.20 14.27 7.80
N ASP A 151 1.37 14.31 6.48
CA ASP A 151 0.35 13.83 5.54
C ASP A 151 0.51 12.32 5.35
N LEU A 152 -0.26 11.56 6.12
CA LEU A 152 -0.33 10.11 6.05
C LEU A 152 -1.53 9.69 5.19
N ARG A 153 -1.27 8.92 4.13
CA ARG A 153 -2.30 8.42 3.22
C ARG A 153 -2.14 6.94 2.95
N ILE A 154 -3.23 6.30 2.56
CA ILE A 154 -3.20 4.94 2.04
C ILE A 154 -2.72 4.97 0.60
N GLY A 155 -1.75 4.13 0.28
CA GLY A 155 -1.27 3.90 -1.07
C GLY A 155 -1.37 2.43 -1.48
N ARG A 156 -1.48 2.18 -2.78
CA ARG A 156 -1.39 0.83 -3.37
C ARG A 156 -0.12 0.75 -4.21
N ILE A 157 0.71 -0.25 -3.96
CA ILE A 157 1.89 -0.53 -4.78
C ILE A 157 1.42 -1.19 -6.08
N ILE A 158 1.58 -0.51 -7.21
CA ILE A 158 1.16 -0.98 -8.53
C ILE A 158 2.25 -1.83 -9.20
N ASP A 159 3.51 -1.43 -9.03
CA ASP A 159 4.66 -2.11 -9.60
C ASP A 159 5.82 -2.01 -8.61
N VAL A 160 6.59 -3.09 -8.48
CA VAL A 160 7.77 -3.15 -7.61
C VAL A 160 8.91 -3.86 -8.33
N LYS A 161 10.07 -3.20 -8.36
CA LYS A 161 11.29 -3.70 -8.99
C LYS A 161 12.47 -3.53 -8.05
N LYS A 162 13.48 -4.39 -8.17
CA LYS A 162 14.75 -4.17 -7.48
C LYS A 162 15.47 -2.97 -8.10
N HIS A 163 16.09 -2.14 -7.27
CA HIS A 163 16.83 -0.98 -7.77
C HIS A 163 18.07 -1.45 -8.55
N PRO A 164 18.33 -0.94 -9.77
CA PRO A 164 19.44 -1.41 -10.62
C PRO A 164 20.80 -1.21 -9.96
N ASP A 165 20.98 -0.08 -9.28
CA ASP A 165 22.25 0.28 -8.62
C ASP A 165 22.29 -0.01 -7.10
N ALA A 166 21.29 -0.71 -6.55
CA ALA A 166 21.24 -0.97 -5.10
C ALA A 166 20.47 -2.23 -4.71
N ASP A 167 21.20 -3.27 -4.28
CA ASP A 167 20.63 -4.57 -3.92
C ASP A 167 19.71 -4.55 -2.70
N THR A 168 19.78 -3.50 -1.87
CA THR A 168 18.98 -3.37 -0.65
C THR A 168 17.73 -2.53 -0.84
N LEU A 169 17.52 -1.95 -2.03
CA LEU A 169 16.43 -1.03 -2.30
C LEU A 169 15.45 -1.60 -3.34
N TYR A 170 14.17 -1.37 -3.10
CA TYR A 170 13.12 -1.51 -4.09
C TYR A 170 12.78 -0.16 -4.69
N LEU A 171 12.31 -0.19 -5.93
CA LEU A 171 11.71 0.92 -6.65
C LEU A 171 10.24 0.55 -6.86
N GLU A 172 9.37 1.29 -6.19
CA GLU A 172 7.93 1.10 -6.25
C GLU A 172 7.24 2.23 -7.01
N GLN A 173 6.21 1.88 -7.77
CA GLN A 173 5.20 2.82 -8.26
C GLN A 173 3.96 2.70 -7.39
N VAL A 174 3.58 3.79 -6.71
CA VAL A 174 2.51 3.78 -5.72
C VAL A 174 1.38 4.71 -6.13
N ASP A 175 0.17 4.16 -6.21
CA ASP A 175 -1.07 4.92 -6.36
C ASP A 175 -1.50 5.47 -5.01
N LEU A 176 -1.68 6.79 -4.92
CA LEU A 176 -2.13 7.53 -3.74
C LEU A 176 -3.51 8.20 -3.99
N GLY A 177 -4.25 7.77 -5.00
CA GLY A 177 -5.49 8.43 -5.43
C GLY A 177 -5.24 9.79 -6.12
N GLU A 178 -4.02 10.00 -6.62
CA GLU A 178 -3.62 11.19 -7.40
C GLU A 178 -3.71 10.90 -8.91
N ALA A 179 -3.51 11.92 -9.75
CA ALA A 179 -3.60 11.75 -11.20
C ALA A 179 -2.52 10.81 -11.76
N ASP A 180 -1.31 10.86 -11.17
CA ASP A 180 -0.16 10.06 -11.56
C ASP A 180 0.38 9.28 -10.34
N PRO A 181 0.87 8.04 -10.53
CA PRO A 181 1.55 7.28 -9.50
C PRO A 181 2.83 8.00 -9.04
N ARG A 182 3.18 7.86 -7.77
CA ARG A 182 4.44 8.36 -7.23
C ARG A 182 5.53 7.30 -7.25
N THR A 183 6.75 7.72 -7.56
CA THR A 183 7.92 6.85 -7.44
C THR A 183 8.44 6.87 -6.01
N VAL A 184 8.62 5.68 -5.45
CA VAL A 184 9.04 5.47 -4.06
C VAL A 184 10.21 4.51 -4.04
N VAL A 185 11.19 4.80 -3.19
CA VAL A 185 12.36 3.93 -2.98
C VAL A 185 12.35 3.48 -1.53
N SER A 186 12.20 2.17 -1.31
CA SER A 186 12.17 1.59 0.04
C SER A 186 13.32 0.62 0.29
N GLY A 187 13.79 0.56 1.53
CA GLY A 187 14.87 -0.33 1.96
C GLY A 187 14.38 -1.70 2.44
N LEU A 188 13.38 -2.29 1.78
CA LEU A 188 12.65 -3.46 2.30
C LEU A 188 13.11 -4.81 1.73
N VAL A 189 14.13 -4.84 0.86
CA VAL A 189 14.57 -6.07 0.16
C VAL A 189 14.94 -7.22 1.11
N LYS A 190 15.49 -6.91 2.29
CA LYS A 190 15.87 -7.93 3.28
C LYS A 190 14.71 -8.42 4.16
N HIS A 191 13.57 -7.72 4.13
CA HIS A 191 12.48 -7.91 5.09
C HIS A 191 11.19 -8.40 4.43
N VAL A 192 10.94 -7.98 3.19
CA VAL A 192 9.71 -8.28 2.45
C VAL A 192 10.05 -8.73 1.05
N THR A 193 9.41 -9.80 0.61
CA THR A 193 9.60 -10.35 -0.73
C THR A 193 8.90 -9.47 -1.78
N LEU A 194 9.32 -9.58 -3.04
CA LEU A 194 8.71 -8.81 -4.13
C LEU A 194 7.22 -9.17 -4.32
N GLU A 195 6.88 -10.45 -4.16
CA GLU A 195 5.50 -10.96 -4.25
C GLU A 195 4.59 -10.38 -3.17
N GLU A 196 5.11 -10.20 -1.95
CA GLU A 196 4.37 -9.58 -0.84
C GLU A 196 4.26 -8.06 -0.96
N MET A 197 5.06 -7.43 -1.84
CA MET A 197 5.01 -5.99 -2.09
C MET A 197 4.03 -5.64 -3.21
N GLN A 198 3.91 -6.52 -4.20
CA GLN A 198 3.05 -6.33 -5.36
C GLN A 198 1.57 -6.22 -4.93
N ASP A 199 0.87 -5.20 -5.45
CA ASP A 199 -0.55 -4.93 -5.16
C ASP A 199 -0.90 -4.74 -3.67
N ARG A 200 0.10 -4.48 -2.83
CA ARG A 200 -0.09 -4.29 -1.40
C ARG A 200 -0.57 -2.89 -1.07
N LEU A 201 -1.54 -2.81 -0.17
CA LEU A 201 -1.97 -1.57 0.46
C LEU A 201 -1.03 -1.23 1.62
N VAL A 202 -0.54 0.00 1.63
CA VAL A 202 0.47 0.51 2.56
C VAL A 202 0.09 1.91 3.06
N ILE A 203 0.61 2.30 4.21
CA ILE A 203 0.48 3.67 4.71
C ILE A 203 1.73 4.45 4.29
N MET A 204 1.53 5.64 3.75
CA MET A 204 2.54 6.44 3.08
C MET A 204 2.61 7.83 3.69
N CYS A 205 3.81 8.31 3.96
CA CYS A 205 4.08 9.70 4.29
C CYS A 205 4.34 10.50 3.01
N CYS A 206 3.41 11.38 2.66
CA CYS A 206 3.32 11.98 1.32
C CYS A 206 3.84 13.42 1.25
N ASN A 207 4.03 14.10 2.38
CA ASN A 207 4.46 15.49 2.44
C ASN A 207 5.92 15.67 2.84
N LEU A 208 6.75 14.62 2.85
CA LEU A 208 8.19 14.78 3.02
C LEU A 208 8.81 15.46 1.79
N LYS A 209 9.94 16.15 2.00
CA LYS A 209 10.72 16.66 0.87
C LYS A 209 11.24 15.46 0.07
N PRO A 210 11.00 15.40 -1.25
CA PRO A 210 11.52 14.33 -2.08
C PRO A 210 13.04 14.22 -1.95
N ALA A 211 13.52 13.00 -1.78
CA ALA A 211 14.93 12.71 -1.53
C ALA A 211 15.49 11.80 -2.64
N LYS A 212 16.69 12.10 -3.12
CA LYS A 212 17.37 11.24 -4.09
C LYS A 212 18.07 10.11 -3.37
N MET A 213 17.72 8.87 -3.72
CA MET A 213 18.35 7.65 -3.24
C MET A 213 18.95 6.94 -4.46
N ARG A 214 20.30 6.88 -4.51
CA ARG A 214 21.03 6.20 -5.60
C ARG A 214 20.62 6.63 -7.01
N GLY A 215 20.33 7.93 -7.18
CA GLY A 215 19.97 8.53 -8.48
C GLY A 215 18.46 8.67 -8.72
N VAL A 216 17.63 7.87 -8.04
CA VAL A 216 16.17 7.91 -8.17
C VAL A 216 15.57 8.84 -7.12
N LEU A 217 14.57 9.64 -7.50
CA LEU A 217 13.87 10.55 -6.60
C LEU A 217 12.70 9.81 -5.91
N SER A 218 12.81 9.59 -4.60
CA SER A 218 11.70 9.08 -3.79
C SER A 218 10.79 10.23 -3.35
N GLN A 219 9.50 10.14 -3.70
CA GLN A 219 8.50 11.19 -3.47
C GLN A 219 7.60 10.94 -2.25
N ALA A 220 7.72 9.77 -1.62
CA ALA A 220 7.01 9.39 -0.41
C ALA A 220 7.83 8.38 0.39
N MET A 221 7.35 8.01 1.58
CA MET A 221 7.98 7.03 2.45
C MET A 221 6.94 6.03 2.95
N VAL A 222 7.22 4.74 2.83
CA VAL A 222 6.36 3.66 3.36
C VAL A 222 6.52 3.60 4.89
N MET A 223 5.41 3.66 5.62
CA MET A 223 5.40 3.59 7.08
C MET A 223 5.50 2.14 7.56
N CYS A 224 6.52 1.84 8.35
CA CYS A 224 6.81 0.50 8.85
C CYS A 224 6.97 0.49 10.37
N ALA A 225 6.57 -0.59 11.01
CA ALA A 225 7.01 -0.92 12.36
C ALA A 225 8.42 -1.51 12.30
N ALA A 226 9.35 -0.99 13.08
CA ALA A 226 10.74 -1.40 13.10
C ALA A 226 11.24 -1.63 14.53
N THR A 227 12.06 -2.66 14.65
CA THR A 227 12.91 -2.98 15.80
C THR A 227 14.35 -3.10 15.30
N ASP A 228 15.30 -3.36 16.20
CA ASP A 228 16.71 -3.52 15.81
C ASP A 228 16.92 -4.68 14.83
N ASP A 229 16.10 -5.74 14.94
CA ASP A 229 16.26 -6.97 14.17
C ASP A 229 15.27 -7.12 13.00
N LYS A 230 14.08 -6.50 13.09
CA LYS A 230 12.97 -6.74 12.16
C LYS A 230 12.24 -5.46 11.76
N VAL A 231 11.86 -5.37 10.49
CA VAL A 231 11.00 -4.33 9.92
C VAL A 231 9.77 -4.98 9.30
N GLU A 232 8.59 -4.45 9.59
CA GLU A 232 7.31 -4.89 9.06
C GLU A 232 6.51 -3.71 8.55
N ILE A 233 5.93 -3.86 7.36
CA ILE A 233 5.05 -2.82 6.79
C ILE A 233 3.74 -2.79 7.57
N LEU A 234 3.28 -1.59 7.91
CA LEU A 234 1.98 -1.41 8.56
C LEU A 234 0.84 -1.81 7.61
N ILE A 235 -0.13 -2.54 8.16
CA ILE A 235 -1.31 -3.02 7.44
C ILE A 235 -2.46 -2.04 7.72
N PRO A 236 -3.01 -1.40 6.68
CA PRO A 236 -4.20 -0.57 6.84
C PRO A 236 -5.46 -1.44 7.06
N PRO A 237 -6.55 -0.87 7.60
CA PRO A 237 -7.80 -1.60 7.81
C PRO A 237 -8.42 -2.08 6.49
N LYS A 238 -9.36 -3.03 6.57
CA LYS A 238 -10.06 -3.55 5.38
C LYS A 238 -11.00 -2.49 4.80
N GLY A 239 -11.15 -2.47 3.47
CA GLY A 239 -12.05 -1.55 2.77
C GLY A 239 -11.48 -0.14 2.53
N VAL A 240 -10.20 0.08 2.81
CA VAL A 240 -9.50 1.31 2.42
C VAL A 240 -9.28 1.38 0.92
N VAL A 241 -9.21 2.60 0.42
CA VAL A 241 -8.89 2.90 -0.98
C VAL A 241 -7.64 3.78 -1.05
N PRO A 242 -6.86 3.72 -2.15
CA PRO A 242 -5.78 4.67 -2.38
C PRO A 242 -6.25 6.12 -2.21
N GLY A 243 -5.50 6.91 -1.45
CA GLY A 243 -5.80 8.31 -1.14
C GLY A 243 -6.57 8.55 0.14
N ASP A 244 -7.10 7.51 0.80
CA ASP A 244 -7.68 7.64 2.13
C ASP A 244 -6.65 8.24 3.10
N ARG A 245 -7.09 9.20 3.91
CA ARG A 245 -6.21 9.84 4.90
C ARG A 245 -6.20 9.06 6.20
N VAL A 246 -5.01 8.92 6.78
CA VAL A 246 -4.83 8.36 8.12
C VAL A 246 -4.78 9.51 9.11
N SER A 247 -5.73 9.51 10.04
CA SER A 247 -5.79 10.45 11.15
C SER A 247 -5.40 9.75 12.45
N CYS A 248 -5.23 10.54 13.50
CA CYS A 248 -4.95 10.02 14.84
C CYS A 248 -6.03 10.51 15.80
N GLN A 249 -6.52 9.62 16.66
CA GLN A 249 -7.58 9.98 17.58
C GLN A 249 -7.15 11.13 18.53
N GLY A 250 -7.92 12.21 18.55
CA GLY A 250 -7.60 13.42 19.31
C GLY A 250 -6.71 14.44 18.58
N TYR A 251 -6.32 14.15 17.34
CA TYR A 251 -5.54 15.04 16.47
C TYR A 251 -6.28 15.20 15.13
N PRO A 252 -7.25 16.12 15.04
CA PRO A 252 -7.96 16.35 13.79
C PRO A 252 -6.98 16.80 12.71
N LEU A 253 -7.19 16.30 11.48
CA LEU A 253 -6.45 16.72 10.30
C LEU A 253 -6.56 18.24 10.16
N ALA A 254 -5.44 18.93 9.96
CA ALA A 254 -5.48 20.38 9.75
C ALA A 254 -6.16 20.69 8.40
N ASP A 255 -7.04 21.68 8.36
CA ASP A 255 -7.71 22.11 7.11
C ASP A 255 -6.71 22.65 6.07
N ASN A 256 -5.53 23.08 6.52
CA ASN A 256 -4.48 23.66 5.68
C ASN A 256 -3.21 22.81 5.76
N PHE A 257 -3.19 21.67 5.06
CA PHE A 257 -1.99 20.84 4.95
C PHE A 257 -0.95 21.54 4.07
N PRO A 258 0.29 21.77 4.56
CA PRO A 258 1.36 22.19 3.68
C PRO A 258 1.63 21.06 2.69
N PRO A 259 1.69 21.33 1.37
CA PRO A 259 1.97 20.30 0.36
C PRO A 259 3.35 19.66 0.55
N GLN A 260 4.25 20.36 1.23
CA GLN A 260 5.58 19.87 1.55
C GLN A 260 6.03 20.36 2.94
N MET A 261 6.53 19.43 3.74
CA MET A 261 7.08 19.65 5.07
C MET A 261 8.43 20.36 4.97
N ASN A 262 8.65 21.36 5.82
CA ASN A 262 9.91 22.10 5.86
C ASN A 262 11.01 21.25 6.55
N PRO A 263 12.08 20.83 5.85
CA PRO A 263 13.14 20.01 6.43
C PRO A 263 13.85 20.69 7.61
N LYS A 264 13.91 22.03 7.65
CA LYS A 264 14.56 22.78 8.73
C LYS A 264 13.83 22.63 10.06
N LYS A 265 12.51 22.45 10.03
CA LYS A 265 11.69 22.26 11.24
C LYS A 265 11.81 20.83 11.82
N LYS A 266 12.31 19.87 11.02
CA LYS A 266 12.46 18.46 11.43
C LYS A 266 11.20 17.89 12.11
N ILE A 267 10.02 18.25 11.61
CA ILE A 267 8.72 17.89 12.23
C ILE A 267 8.61 16.37 12.38
N PHE A 268 8.88 15.62 11.31
CA PHE A 268 8.83 14.16 11.35
C PHE A 268 9.81 13.55 12.36
N GLU A 269 11.03 14.09 12.51
CA GLU A 269 12.01 13.61 13.51
C GLU A 269 11.56 13.87 14.96
N GLN A 270 10.73 14.90 15.19
CA GLN A 270 10.15 15.18 16.51
C GLN A 270 8.91 14.32 16.78
N VAL A 271 8.17 13.97 15.72
CA VAL A 271 6.97 13.11 15.80
C VAL A 271 7.36 11.62 15.93
N LYS A 272 8.43 11.19 15.26
CA LYS A 272 8.89 9.80 15.17
C LYS A 272 9.07 9.09 16.52
N PRO A 273 9.71 9.67 17.57
CA PRO A 273 9.85 9.01 18.87
C PRO A 273 8.51 8.69 19.55
N HIS A 274 7.44 9.39 19.17
CA HIS A 274 6.11 9.20 19.71
C HIS A 274 5.23 8.27 18.87
N LEU A 275 5.70 7.86 17.68
CA LEU A 275 5.05 6.90 16.80
C LEU A 275 5.52 5.49 17.16
N ARG A 276 4.64 4.73 17.83
CA ARG A 276 4.94 3.38 18.30
C ARG A 276 3.73 2.46 18.20
N THR A 277 3.97 1.17 18.01
CA THR A 277 2.88 0.18 18.11
C THR A 277 2.52 -0.10 19.57
N ASP A 278 1.25 -0.34 19.87
CA ASP A 278 0.79 -0.70 21.20
C ASP A 278 0.97 -2.21 21.50
N ALA A 279 0.42 -2.68 22.61
CA ALA A 279 0.44 -4.11 22.96
C ALA A 279 -0.43 -4.97 22.01
N ASN A 280 -1.42 -4.38 21.36
CA ASN A 280 -2.29 -5.02 20.38
C ASN A 280 -1.75 -4.89 18.94
N LYS A 281 -0.51 -4.38 18.78
CA LYS A 281 0.15 -4.12 17.50
C LYS A 281 -0.48 -2.99 16.68
N VAL A 282 -1.39 -2.21 17.26
CA VAL A 282 -1.98 -1.02 16.63
C VAL A 282 -0.93 0.08 16.59
N ALA A 283 -0.75 0.71 15.43
CA ALA A 283 0.14 1.86 15.32
C ALA A 283 -0.48 3.07 16.02
N CYS A 284 0.24 3.65 16.98
CA CYS A 284 -0.25 4.74 17.82
C CYS A 284 0.71 5.93 17.83
N TYR A 285 0.18 7.14 17.93
CA TYR A 285 0.92 8.36 18.22
C TYR A 285 0.57 8.86 19.63
N LYS A 286 1.57 8.94 20.51
CA LYS A 286 1.37 9.34 21.94
C LYS A 286 0.27 8.53 22.65
N GLY A 287 0.09 7.26 22.25
CA GLY A 287 -0.93 6.36 22.80
C GLY A 287 -2.30 6.40 22.10
N SER A 288 -2.53 7.38 21.22
CA SER A 288 -3.73 7.45 20.38
C SER A 288 -3.56 6.59 19.12
N PRO A 289 -4.54 5.76 18.74
CA PRO A 289 -4.45 4.90 17.55
C PRO A 289 -4.50 5.71 16.25
N LEU A 290 -3.73 5.25 15.26
CA LEU A 290 -3.83 5.69 13.88
C LEU A 290 -5.01 4.99 13.21
N GLU A 291 -5.96 5.76 12.72
CA GLU A 291 -7.19 5.28 12.12
C GLU A 291 -7.44 5.90 10.76
N VAL A 292 -8.17 5.16 9.92
CA VAL A 292 -8.77 5.68 8.71
C VAL A 292 -10.23 5.92 9.01
N GLU A 293 -10.69 7.15 8.72
CA GLU A 293 -12.03 7.62 9.05
C GLU A 293 -13.11 6.64 8.56
N GLY A 294 -13.87 6.08 9.50
CA GLY A 294 -14.97 5.14 9.21
C GLY A 294 -14.55 3.71 8.83
N LYS A 295 -13.26 3.37 8.78
CA LYS A 295 -12.78 2.05 8.31
C LYS A 295 -12.02 1.24 9.37
N GLY A 296 -11.35 1.90 10.31
CA GLY A 296 -10.70 1.25 11.46
C GLY A 296 -9.24 1.66 11.65
N VAL A 297 -8.49 0.85 12.39
CA VAL A 297 -7.12 1.18 12.82
C VAL A 297 -6.04 0.50 11.98
N CYS A 298 -4.87 1.11 11.92
CA CYS A 298 -3.69 0.57 11.26
C CYS A 298 -2.90 -0.33 12.22
N VAL A 299 -2.45 -1.50 11.76
CA VAL A 299 -1.81 -2.52 12.62
C VAL A 299 -0.52 -3.05 12.04
N ALA A 300 0.44 -3.42 12.89
CA ALA A 300 1.60 -4.19 12.51
C ALA A 300 1.28 -5.71 12.53
N PRO A 301 1.90 -6.53 11.66
CA PRO A 301 1.68 -7.97 11.63
C PRO A 301 2.01 -8.69 12.94
N THR A 302 3.23 -8.49 13.45
CA THR A 302 3.74 -9.19 14.65
C THR A 302 4.39 -8.26 15.67
N LEU A 303 4.92 -7.11 15.24
CA LEU A 303 5.66 -6.20 16.10
C LEU A 303 4.77 -5.35 17.03
N SER A 304 4.76 -5.69 18.32
CA SER A 304 4.18 -4.87 19.40
C SER A 304 5.24 -4.01 20.08
N LYS A 305 4.89 -2.79 20.55
CA LYS A 305 5.83 -1.86 21.22
C LYS A 305 7.05 -1.47 20.36
N ALA A 306 6.92 -1.55 19.04
CA ALA A 306 7.97 -1.22 18.09
C ALA A 306 7.86 0.24 17.64
N GLU A 307 8.95 0.80 17.13
CA GLU A 307 8.97 2.16 16.60
C GLU A 307 8.37 2.19 15.19
N VAL A 308 7.53 3.17 14.90
CA VAL A 308 6.98 3.36 13.56
C VAL A 308 7.78 4.44 12.84
N ARG A 309 8.36 4.09 11.70
CA ARG A 309 9.22 4.96 10.90
C ARG A 309 9.08 4.73 9.40
#